data_AF-A0A6J4KPY5-F1
#
_entry.id   AF-A0A6J4KPY5-F1
#
_cell.length_a   1.000
_cell.length_b   1.000
_cell.length_c   1.000
_cell.angle_alpha   90.00
_cell.angle_beta   90.00
_cell.angle_gamma   90.00
#
_symmetry.space_group_name_H-M   'P 1'
#
loop_
_entity.id
_entity.type
_entity.pdbx_description
1 polymer ?
#
loop_
_entity_poly.entity_id
_entity_poly.type
_entity_poly.pdbx_seq_one_letter_code
_entity_poly.pdbx_strand_id
1 'polypeptide(L)'
;MPAVPRAPVLIAACLAAAALSLLAPWALAFDPYAWLVWGREIAGGTLDTSAGPSWKPLPVLVTTPLSLAGGAAPEAWLVVARAGALLAL
;
A
#
# COMPACT_ATOMS: atom_id res chain seq x y z
N MET A 1 12.28 -30.39 14.90
CA MET A 1 12.37 -28.93 14.65
C MET A 1 11.20 -28.55 13.76
N PRO A 2 10.39 -27.54 14.10
CA PRO A 2 9.33 -27.09 13.18
C PRO A 2 9.97 -26.64 11.87
N ALA A 3 9.38 -27.02 10.74
CA ALA A 3 9.85 -26.60 9.43
C ALA A 3 9.74 -25.08 9.33
N VAL A 4 10.86 -24.39 9.06
CA VAL A 4 10.84 -22.95 8.81
C VAL A 4 10.03 -22.74 7.52
N PRO A 5 8.92 -21.99 7.56
CA PRO A 5 8.13 -21.73 6.36
C PRO A 5 9.01 -21.01 5.34
N ARG A 6 8.94 -21.45 4.08
CA ARG A 6 9.70 -20.84 2.99
C ARG A 6 9.20 -19.40 2.81
N ALA A 7 10.10 -18.45 2.60
CA ALA A 7 9.79 -17.05 2.35
C ALA A 7 8.57 -16.80 1.42
N PRO A 8 8.40 -17.48 0.27
CA PRO A 8 7.23 -17.29 -0.58
C PRO A 8 5.90 -17.69 0.10
N VAL A 9 5.90 -18.71 0.96
CA VAL A 9 4.70 -19.13 1.71
C VAL A 9 4.33 -18.05 2.74
N LEU A 10 5.32 -17.47 3.42
CA LEU A 10 5.09 -16.37 4.36
C LEU A 10 4.54 -15.13 3.66
N ILE A 11 5.13 -14.75 2.52
CA ILE A 11 4.66 -13.60 1.72
C ILE A 11 3.22 -13.82 1.26
N ALA A 12 2.91 -15.00 0.72
CA ALA A 12 1.55 -15.33 0.28
C ALA A 12 0.55 -15.31 1.44
N ALA A 13 0.92 -15.84 2.61
CA ALA A 13 0.07 -15.81 3.79
C ALA A 13 -0.19 -14.38 4.29
N CYS A 14 0.82 -13.51 4.32
CA CYS A 14 0.67 -12.12 4.72
C CYS A 14 -0.18 -11.31 3.73
N LEU A 15 -0.02 -11.54 2.43
CA LEU A 15 -0.86 -10.93 1.39
C LEU A 15 -2.32 -11.38 1.52
N ALA A 16 -2.56 -12.68 1.74
CA ALA A 16 -3.91 -13.20 1.94
C ALA A 16 -4.56 -12.62 3.20
N ALA A 17 -3.84 -12.57 4.32
CA ALA A 17 -4.32 -11.95 5.55
C ALA A 17 -4.61 -10.45 5.38
N ALA A 18 -3.72 -9.72 4.69
CA ALA A 18 -3.93 -8.32 4.37
C ALA A 18 -5.16 -8.09 3.47
N ALA A 19 -5.37 -8.92 2.46
CA ALA A 19 -6.57 -8.86 1.61
C ALA A 19 -7.86 -9.16 2.39
N LEU A 20 -7.86 -10.20 3.24
CA LEU A 20 -9.00 -10.52 4.11
C LEU A 20 -9.33 -9.38 5.08
N SER A 21 -8.32 -8.64 5.56
CA SER A 21 -8.52 -7.50 6.45
C SER A 21 -9.28 -6.33 5.80
N LEU A 22 -9.45 -6.31 4.47
CA LEU A 22 -10.28 -5.31 3.79
C LEU A 22 -11.77 -5.47 4.09
N LEU A 23 -12.21 -6.63 4.60
CA LEU A 23 -13.60 -6.85 5.02
C LEU A 23 -14.00 -6.02 6.26
N ALA A 24 -13.01 -5.50 6.97
CA ALA A 24 -13.23 -4.63 8.11
C ALA A 24 -13.28 -3.15 7.70
N PRO A 25 -13.96 -2.28 8.48
CA PRO A 25 -14.37 -0.94 8.03
C PRO A 25 -13.24 0.11 8.09
N TRP A 26 -11.98 -0.29 7.93
CA TRP A 26 -10.82 0.60 8.04
C TRP A 26 -10.38 1.10 6.67
N ALA A 27 -10.47 2.42 6.48
CA ALA A 27 -10.00 3.12 5.29
C ALA A 27 -8.62 3.77 5.50
N LEU A 28 -8.10 4.37 4.43
CA LEU A 28 -6.87 5.18 4.51
C LEU A 28 -7.07 6.42 5.38
N ALA A 29 -6.06 6.73 6.18
CA ALA A 29 -5.92 8.03 6.81
C ALA A 29 -5.50 9.10 5.77
N PHE A 30 -5.39 10.34 6.22
CA PHE A 30 -5.10 11.49 5.36
C PHE A 30 -3.74 11.37 4.61
N ASP A 31 -2.63 11.10 5.31
CA ASP A 31 -1.30 10.99 4.66
C ASP A 31 -1.24 9.89 3.59
N PRO A 32 -1.68 8.64 3.84
CA PRO A 32 -1.72 7.62 2.81
C PRO A 32 -2.55 7.97 1.57
N TYR A 33 -3.61 8.77 1.75
CA TYR A 33 -4.42 9.24 0.63
C TYR A 33 -3.67 10.26 -0.22
N ALA A 34 -2.92 11.18 0.41
CA ALA A 34 -2.07 12.13 -0.30
C ALA A 34 -1.00 11.43 -1.16
N TRP A 35 -0.42 10.32 -0.66
CA TRP A 35 0.57 9.56 -1.44
C TRP A 35 -0.03 8.93 -2.71
N LEU A 36 -1.27 8.45 -2.65
CA LEU A 36 -1.98 7.96 -3.85
C LEU A 36 -2.28 9.05 -4.87
N VAL A 37 -2.61 10.26 -4.40
CA VAL A 37 -2.79 11.43 -5.28
C VAL A 37 -1.48 11.75 -6.00
N TRP A 38 -0.38 11.87 -5.26
CA TRP A 38 0.94 12.11 -5.84
C TRP A 38 1.39 10.98 -6.77
N GLY A 39 1.10 9.73 -6.43
CA GLY A 39 1.40 8.58 -7.29
C GLY A 39 0.68 8.68 -8.64
N ARG A 40 -0.60 9.09 -8.63
CA ARG A 40 -1.39 9.32 -9.85
C ARG A 40 -0.84 10.50 -10.66
N GLU A 41 -0.48 11.59 -10.01
CA GLU A 41 0.13 12.76 -10.66
C GLU A 41 1.45 12.38 -11.33
N ILE A 42 2.32 11.66 -10.63
CA ILE A 42 3.60 11.18 -11.17
C ILE A 42 3.37 10.28 -12.39
N ALA A 43 2.39 9.38 -12.34
CA ALA A 43 2.02 8.56 -13.50
C ALA A 43 1.54 9.41 -14.70
N GLY A 44 0.97 10.59 -14.44
CA GLY A 44 0.59 11.60 -15.44
C GLY A 44 1.71 12.60 -15.79
N GLY A 45 2.90 12.48 -15.22
CA GLY A 45 4.03 13.38 -15.48
C GLY A 45 3.98 14.72 -14.72
N THR A 46 3.14 14.85 -13.69
CA THR A 46 3.03 16.03 -12.83
C THR A 46 3.33 15.66 -11.38
N LEU A 47 3.50 16.66 -10.51
CA LEU A 47 3.56 16.45 -9.07
C LEU A 47 3.31 17.77 -8.34
N ASP A 48 2.25 17.83 -7.53
CA ASP A 48 1.96 18.95 -6.62
C ASP A 48 1.90 18.48 -5.17
N THR A 49 2.94 18.78 -4.41
CA THR A 49 3.05 18.39 -2.99
C THR A 49 2.46 19.42 -2.03
N SER A 50 1.94 20.55 -2.50
CA SER A 50 1.48 21.67 -1.65
C SER A 50 0.29 21.31 -0.75
N ALA A 51 -0.54 20.34 -1.16
CA ALA A 51 -1.76 19.95 -0.46
C ALA A 51 -1.59 18.78 0.53
N GLY A 52 -0.42 18.14 0.58
CA GLY A 52 -0.21 16.95 1.41
C GLY A 52 0.52 17.24 2.73
N PRO A 53 0.22 16.47 3.79
CA PRO A 53 0.67 16.75 5.16
C PRO A 53 2.11 16.29 5.41
N SER A 54 2.54 15.18 4.80
CA SER A 54 3.86 14.59 4.99
C SER A 54 4.37 13.88 3.72
N TRP A 55 5.59 14.24 3.31
CA TRP A 55 6.28 13.62 2.17
C TRP A 55 7.01 12.35 2.60
N LYS A 56 6.72 11.23 1.93
CA LYS A 56 7.45 9.95 2.11
C LYS A 56 7.75 9.32 0.74
N PRO A 57 9.00 9.43 0.23
CA PRO A 57 9.34 9.00 -1.12
C PRO A 57 9.03 7.53 -1.42
N LEU A 58 9.30 6.64 -0.47
CA LEU A 58 9.12 5.20 -0.69
C LEU A 58 7.62 4.82 -0.84
N PRO A 59 6.71 5.24 0.06
CA PRO A 59 5.28 5.11 -0.18
C PRO A 59 4.83 5.69 -1.51
N VAL A 60 5.27 6.90 -1.87
CA VAL A 60 4.90 7.54 -3.15
C VAL A 60 5.32 6.68 -4.34
N LEU A 61 6.58 6.21 -4.36
CA LEU A 61 7.12 5.33 -5.40
C LEU A 61 6.29 4.04 -5.56
N VAL A 62 5.83 3.45 -4.46
CA VAL A 62 4.99 2.24 -4.49
C VAL A 62 3.57 2.57 -4.93
N THR A 63 3.01 3.71 -4.49
CA THR A 63 1.66 4.13 -4.89
C THR A 63 1.55 4.57 -6.34
N THR A 64 2.64 4.99 -6.99
CA THR A 64 2.66 5.36 -8.42
C THR A 64 2.12 4.24 -9.32
N PRO A 65 2.69 3.02 -9.35
CA PRO A 65 2.11 1.94 -10.14
C PRO A 65 0.74 1.48 -9.63
N LEU A 66 0.48 1.56 -8.31
CA LEU A 66 -0.84 1.22 -7.76
C LEU A 66 -1.94 2.18 -8.19
N SER A 67 -1.60 3.43 -8.52
CA SER A 67 -2.58 4.43 -9.01
C SER A 67 -3.28 3.98 -10.30
N LEU A 68 -2.64 3.09 -11.07
CA LEU A 68 -3.22 2.49 -12.28
C LEU A 68 -4.40 1.56 -11.99
N ALA A 69 -4.59 1.12 -10.74
CA ALA A 69 -5.76 0.37 -10.31
C ALA A 69 -7.04 1.23 -10.18
N GLY A 70 -6.94 2.54 -10.46
CA GLY A 70 -8.08 3.45 -10.48
C GLY A 70 -8.79 3.49 -9.12
N GLY A 71 -10.10 3.20 -9.12
CA GLY A 71 -10.92 3.20 -7.90
C GLY A 71 -10.46 2.21 -6.82
N ALA A 72 -9.70 1.16 -7.19
CA ALA A 72 -9.19 0.15 -6.26
C ALA A 72 -7.80 0.48 -5.68
N ALA A 73 -7.22 1.63 -6.02
CA ALA A 73 -5.89 2.02 -5.56
C ALA A 73 -5.80 2.18 -4.02
N PRO A 74 -6.82 2.71 -3.30
CA PRO A 74 -6.83 2.73 -1.84
C PRO A 74 -6.71 1.35 -1.20
N GLU A 75 -7.48 0.38 -1.68
CA GLU A 75 -7.49 -1.01 -1.21
C GLU A 75 -6.16 -1.70 -1.54
N ALA A 76 -5.63 -1.49 -2.74
CA ALA A 76 -4.34 -2.04 -3.15
C ALA A 76 -3.20 -1.54 -2.24
N TRP A 77 -3.21 -0.25 -1.89
CA TRP A 77 -2.24 0.30 -0.95
C TRP A 77 -2.40 -0.25 0.47
N LEU A 78 -3.65 -0.41 0.95
CA LEU A 78 -3.91 -1.06 2.25
C LEU A 78 -3.34 -2.48 2.29
N VAL A 79 -3.50 -3.27 1.22
CA VAL A 79 -2.94 -4.63 1.16
C VAL A 79 -1.42 -4.61 1.28
N VAL A 80 -0.75 -3.75 0.51
CA VAL A 80 0.72 -3.64 0.56
C VAL A 80 1.20 -3.22 1.94
N ALA A 81 0.61 -2.17 2.51
CA ALA A 81 1.00 -1.65 3.82
C ALA A 81 0.78 -2.68 4.94
N ARG A 82 -0.38 -3.35 4.96
CA ARG A 82 -0.71 -4.36 5.98
C ARG A 82 0.11 -5.64 5.82
N ALA A 83 0.35 -6.11 4.59
CA ALA A 83 1.21 -7.27 4.34
C ALA A 83 2.66 -6.99 4.76
N GLY A 84 3.18 -5.80 4.45
CA GLY A 84 4.50 -5.36 4.90
C GLY A 84 4.62 -5.29 6.42
N ALA A 85 3.59 -4.79 7.11
CA ALA A 85 3.55 -4.78 8.57
C ALA A 85 3.53 -6.21 9.15
N LEU A 86 2.74 -7.12 8.59
CA LEU A 86 2.68 -8.52 9.02
C LEU A 86 4.01 -9.26 8.79
N LEU A 87 4.69 -9.00 7.67
CA LEU A 87 6.00 -9.60 7.37
C LEU A 87 7.13 -9.12 8.30
N ALA A 88 6.94 -7.99 8.97
CA ALA A 88 7.93 -7.38 9.85
C ALA A 88 7.77 -7.80 11.34
N LEU A 89 6.75 -8.58 11.67
CA LEU A 89 6.54 -9.19 12.99
C LEU A 89 7.49 -10.38 13.22
#